data_AF-A0A535NJY3-F1
#
_entry.id   AF-A0A535NJY3-F1
#
_cell.length_a   1.000
_cell.length_b   1.000
_cell.length_c   1.000
_cell.angle_alpha   90.00
_cell.angle_beta   90.00
_cell.angle_gamma   90.00
#
_symmetry.space_group_name_H-M   'P 1'
#
loop_
_entity.id
_entity.type
_entity.pdbx_description
1 polymer ?
#
loop_
_entity_poly.entity_id
_entity_poly.type
_entity_poly.pdbx_seq_one_letter_code
_entity_poly.pdbx_strand_id
1 'polypeptide(L)'
;MTPPHATLTELEWELIPSSGHSAHMHMALDEVLLDRVIARVRKPAVRFWSWVEPALVIGSHQSVMNEIELVSARRLGFTVTRRMSGGGTMICEPGRTITYSMYLPDSAVKELSFRQS
;
A
#
# COMPACT_ATOMS: atom_id res chain seq x y z
N MET A 1 17.60 11.70 -13.65
CA MET A 1 16.37 12.47 -13.34
C MET A 1 15.30 11.96 -14.29
N THR A 2 14.15 11.49 -13.78
CA THR A 2 13.15 10.78 -14.61
C THR A 2 12.53 11.71 -15.66
N PRO A 3 12.41 11.30 -16.94
CA PRO A 3 11.76 12.08 -17.98
C PRO A 3 10.28 12.36 -17.64
N PRO A 4 9.72 13.52 -18.05
CA PRO A 4 8.33 13.91 -17.72
C PRO A 4 7.23 13.02 -18.31
N HIS A 5 7.58 12.09 -19.23
CA HIS A 5 6.64 11.19 -19.91
C HIS A 5 7.10 9.73 -19.92
N ALA A 6 8.02 9.34 -19.03
CA ALA A 6 8.48 7.96 -18.98
C ALA A 6 7.33 7.00 -18.66
N THR A 7 7.17 5.98 -19.50
CA THR A 7 6.22 4.87 -19.30
C THR A 7 6.68 3.96 -18.16
N LEU A 8 5.81 3.09 -17.65
CA LEU A 8 6.12 2.16 -16.55
C LEU A 8 7.42 1.36 -16.77
N THR A 9 7.69 0.95 -18.01
CA THR A 9 8.88 0.16 -18.40
C THR A 9 10.16 0.98 -18.56
N GLU A 10 10.03 2.31 -18.69
CA GLU A 10 11.17 3.23 -18.85
C GLU A 10 11.61 3.87 -17.53
N LEU A 11 10.87 3.63 -16.44
CA LEU A 11 11.22 4.15 -15.13
C LEU A 11 12.48 3.46 -14.60
N GLU A 12 13.40 4.27 -14.07
CA GLU A 12 14.46 3.78 -13.19
C GLU A 12 13.88 3.48 -11.81
N TRP A 13 13.71 2.20 -11.51
CA TRP A 13 13.12 1.74 -10.26
C TRP A 13 14.13 1.63 -9.12
N GLU A 14 13.74 2.10 -7.95
CA GLU A 14 14.41 1.80 -6.70
C GLU A 14 13.68 0.64 -5.98
N LEU A 15 14.39 -0.47 -5.76
CA LEU A 15 13.86 -1.55 -4.92
C LEU A 15 14.19 -1.25 -3.45
N ILE A 16 13.16 -1.03 -2.64
CA ILE A 16 13.31 -0.94 -1.19
C ILE A 16 13.48 -2.35 -0.61
N PRO A 17 14.52 -2.61 0.19
CA PRO A 17 14.69 -3.89 0.86
C PRO A 17 13.48 -4.27 1.71
N SER A 18 13.12 -5.55 1.67
CA SER A 18 11.99 -6.05 2.45
C SER A 18 12.22 -5.89 3.94
N SER A 19 11.18 -5.41 4.64
CA SER A 19 11.19 -5.18 6.08
C SER A 19 9.81 -5.43 6.68
N GLY A 20 9.79 -5.92 7.91
CA GLY A 20 8.58 -6.13 8.69
C GLY A 20 8.30 -4.95 9.62
N HIS A 21 7.08 -4.43 9.58
CA HIS A 21 6.61 -3.36 10.47
C HIS A 21 5.17 -3.61 10.92
N SER A 22 4.75 -2.88 11.96
CA SER A 22 3.34 -2.84 12.40
C SER A 22 2.42 -2.36 11.28
N ALA A 23 1.13 -2.69 11.35
CA ALA A 23 0.16 -2.31 10.33
C ALA A 23 0.11 -0.79 10.13
N HIS A 24 0.10 -0.01 11.22
CA HIS A 24 0.08 1.46 11.16
C HIS A 24 1.35 2.05 10.53
N MET A 25 2.52 1.49 10.85
CA MET A 25 3.77 1.93 10.24
C MET A 25 3.80 1.66 8.74
N HIS A 26 3.24 0.53 8.28
CA HIS A 26 3.14 0.29 6.84
C HIS A 26 2.24 1.28 6.13
N MET A 27 1.11 1.67 6.72
CA MET A 27 0.23 2.72 6.16
C MET A 27 0.95 4.07 6.08
N ALA A 28 1.65 4.47 7.15
CA ALA A 28 2.43 5.71 7.18
C ALA A 28 3.57 5.70 6.15
N LEU A 29 4.27 4.58 6.00
CA LEU A 29 5.31 4.42 4.98
C LEU A 29 4.74 4.53 3.57
N ASP A 30 3.58 3.94 3.29
CA ASP A 30 2.94 4.05 1.98
C ASP A 30 2.64 5.51 1.61
N GLU A 31 2.09 6.29 2.54
CA GLU A 31 1.79 7.71 2.36
C GLU A 31 3.07 8.53 2.13
N VAL A 32 4.05 8.42 3.03
CA VAL A 32 5.30 9.19 2.95
C VAL A 32 6.10 8.85 1.69
N LEU A 33 6.19 7.56 1.33
CA LEU A 33 6.93 7.15 0.14
C LEU A 33 6.23 7.63 -1.14
N LEU A 34 4.90 7.58 -1.20
CA LEU A 34 4.14 8.10 -2.32
C LEU A 34 4.37 9.61 -2.47
N ASP A 35 4.20 10.38 -1.40
CA ASP A 35 4.39 11.83 -1.40
C ASP A 35 5.80 12.23 -1.85
N ARG A 36 6.82 11.50 -1.39
CA ARG A 36 8.21 11.75 -1.79
C ARG A 36 8.47 11.48 -3.28
N VAL A 37 7.80 10.48 -3.85
CA VAL A 37 7.90 10.22 -5.31
C VAL A 37 7.15 11.30 -6.09
N ILE A 38 5.96 11.71 -5.65
CA ILE A 38 5.18 12.78 -6.27
C ILE A 38 5.94 14.11 -6.24
N ALA A 39 6.56 14.43 -5.11
CA ALA A 39 7.40 15.63 -4.93
C ALA A 39 8.75 15.54 -5.65
N ARG A 40 9.05 14.44 -6.35
CA ARG A 40 10.31 14.18 -7.07
C ARG A 40 11.57 14.27 -6.20
N VAL A 41 11.43 14.10 -4.88
CA VAL A 41 12.56 14.02 -3.93
C VAL A 41 13.08 12.59 -3.79
N ARG A 42 12.42 11.61 -4.44
CA ARG A 42 12.83 10.22 -4.53
C ARG A 42 12.48 9.64 -5.90
N LYS A 43 13.23 8.62 -6.35
CA LYS A 43 12.91 7.86 -7.58
C LYS A 43 11.63 7.03 -7.40
N PRO A 44 10.93 6.67 -8.49
CA PRO A 44 9.90 5.63 -8.44
C PRO A 44 10.43 4.37 -7.77
N ALA A 45 9.59 3.71 -6.97
CA ALA A 45 10.06 2.64 -6.13
C ALA A 45 9.07 1.49 -5.99
N VAL A 46 9.62 0.30 -5.79
CA VAL A 46 8.88 -0.91 -5.41
C VAL A 46 9.35 -1.33 -4.03
N ARG A 47 8.42 -1.74 -3.17
CA ARG A 47 8.74 -2.44 -1.92
C ARG A 47 7.95 -3.73 -1.80
N PHE A 48 8.60 -4.77 -1.31
CA PHE A 48 7.94 -5.94 -0.73
C PHE A 48 8.05 -5.81 0.78
N TRP A 49 7.02 -6.21 1.52
CA TRP A 49 7.03 -6.08 2.96
C TRP A 49 6.13 -7.11 3.63
N SER A 50 6.44 -7.38 4.90
CA SER A 50 5.74 -8.38 5.71
C SER A 50 5.01 -7.74 6.88
N TRP A 51 3.92 -8.38 7.26
CA TRP A 51 3.17 -8.06 8.47
C TRP A 51 3.84 -8.72 9.67
N VAL A 52 4.03 -7.97 10.75
CA VAL A 52 4.54 -8.51 12.03
C VAL A 52 3.42 -8.86 13.01
N GLU A 53 2.19 -8.47 12.67
CA GLU A 53 0.98 -8.66 13.48
C GLU A 53 -0.23 -8.92 12.56
N PRO A 54 -1.26 -9.65 13.03
CA PRO A 54 -2.52 -9.78 12.31
C PRO A 54 -3.20 -8.42 12.15
N ALA A 55 -3.72 -8.12 10.96
CA ALA A 55 -4.36 -6.85 10.67
C ALA A 55 -5.63 -6.99 9.81
N LEU A 56 -6.61 -6.14 10.10
CA LEU A 56 -7.76 -5.86 9.24
C LEU A 56 -7.57 -4.49 8.62
N VAL A 57 -7.39 -4.43 7.30
CA VAL A 57 -7.11 -3.19 6.56
C VAL A 57 -8.31 -2.83 5.71
N ILE A 58 -9.08 -1.84 6.16
CA ILE A 58 -10.24 -1.34 5.43
C ILE A 58 -9.82 -0.34 4.35
N GLY A 59 -10.57 -0.30 3.26
CA GLY A 59 -10.41 0.70 2.20
C GLY A 59 -10.79 2.10 2.67
N SER A 60 -10.30 3.11 1.95
CA SER A 60 -10.43 4.52 2.32
C SER A 60 -11.87 4.98 2.61
N HIS A 61 -12.86 4.45 1.89
CA HIS A 61 -14.27 4.86 2.00
C HIS A 61 -15.15 3.88 2.79
N GLN A 62 -14.60 2.82 3.39
CA GLN A 62 -15.39 1.83 4.13
C GLN A 62 -15.71 2.27 5.57
N SER A 63 -16.89 1.90 6.06
CA SER A 63 -17.29 2.12 7.45
C SER A 63 -16.70 1.04 8.35
N VAL A 64 -15.92 1.40 9.37
CA VAL A 64 -15.36 0.45 10.34
C VAL A 64 -16.47 -0.39 10.98
N MET A 65 -17.57 0.25 11.39
CA MET A 65 -18.68 -0.39 12.09
C MET A 65 -19.46 -1.37 11.22
N ASN A 66 -19.45 -1.18 9.90
CA ASN A 66 -20.15 -2.08 8.98
C ASN A 66 -19.27 -3.27 8.56
N GLU A 67 -17.95 -3.08 8.58
CA GLU A 67 -16.99 -4.06 8.07
C GLU A 67 -16.42 -4.96 9.17
N ILE A 68 -16.32 -4.45 10.41
CA ILE A 68 -15.54 -5.08 11.47
C ILE A 68 -16.36 -5.21 12.75
N GLU A 69 -16.50 -6.46 13.21
CA GLU A 69 -16.89 -6.74 14.58
C GLU A 69 -15.68 -6.51 15.51
N LEU A 70 -15.62 -5.33 16.11
CA LEU A 70 -14.46 -4.83 16.85
C LEU A 70 -14.12 -5.65 18.09
N VAL A 71 -15.12 -6.27 18.75
CA VAL A 71 -14.89 -7.07 19.96
C VAL A 71 -14.14 -8.35 19.60
N SER A 72 -14.59 -9.05 18.56
CA SER A 72 -13.93 -10.26 18.05
C SER A 72 -12.58 -9.94 17.45
N ALA A 73 -12.44 -8.85 16.68
CA ALA A 73 -11.15 -8.43 16.14
C ALA A 73 -10.12 -8.23 17.27
N ARG A 74 -10.50 -7.50 18.33
CA ARG A 74 -9.64 -7.30 19.50
C ARG A 74 -9.33 -8.61 20.23
N ARG A 75 -10.33 -9.45 20.46
CA ARG A 75 -10.18 -10.75 21.15
C ARG A 75 -9.25 -11.71 20.39
N LEU A 76 -9.28 -11.65 19.06
CA LEU A 76 -8.44 -12.45 18.16
C LEU A 76 -7.07 -11.79 17.88
N GLY A 77 -6.79 -10.61 18.45
CA GLY A 77 -5.49 -9.94 18.32
C GLY A 77 -5.27 -9.22 16.98
N PHE A 78 -6.33 -8.86 16.26
CA PHE A 78 -6.21 -8.10 15.01
C PHE A 78 -6.05 -6.60 15.28
N THR A 79 -5.02 -6.00 14.68
CA THR A 79 -4.91 -4.56 14.52
C THR A 79 -5.86 -4.08 13.43
N VAL A 80 -6.70 -3.09 13.72
CA VAL A 80 -7.58 -2.49 12.70
C VAL A 80 -6.93 -1.20 12.18
N THR A 81 -6.77 -1.08 10.86
CA THR A 81 -6.24 0.12 10.21
C THR A 81 -6.95 0.43 8.90
N ARG A 82 -6.70 1.62 8.34
CA ARG A 82 -7.27 2.10 7.07
C ARG A 82 -6.15 2.45 6.11
N ARG A 83 -6.26 2.00 4.86
CA ARG A 83 -5.34 2.39 3.78
C ARG A 83 -5.87 3.59 3.00
N MET A 84 -4.96 4.35 2.39
CA MET A 84 -5.30 5.50 1.54
C MET A 84 -6.05 5.11 0.26
N SER A 85 -5.87 3.89 -0.24
CA SER A 85 -6.54 3.40 -1.44
C SER A 85 -7.95 2.86 -1.17
N GLY A 86 -8.78 2.85 -2.23
CA GLY A 86 -10.11 2.25 -2.19
C GLY A 86 -10.10 0.72 -2.24
N GLY A 87 -11.27 0.12 -2.47
CA GLY A 87 -11.49 -1.34 -2.48
C GLY A 87 -12.00 -1.88 -1.14
N GLY A 88 -12.13 -3.21 -1.04
CA GLY A 88 -12.68 -3.89 0.14
C GLY A 88 -11.72 -4.07 1.31
N THR A 89 -12.20 -4.72 2.37
CA THR A 89 -11.44 -5.03 3.58
C THR A 89 -10.50 -6.20 3.33
N MET A 90 -9.23 -6.07 3.75
CA MET A 90 -8.24 -7.15 3.68
C MET A 90 -7.97 -7.74 5.06
N ILE A 91 -7.86 -9.06 5.12
CA ILE A 91 -7.31 -9.78 6.28
C ILE A 91 -5.86 -10.08 5.98
N CYS A 92 -4.95 -9.63 6.83
CA CYS A 92 -3.52 -9.79 6.65
C CYS A 92 -2.91 -10.45 7.88
N GLU A 93 -2.12 -11.50 7.68
CA GLU A 93 -1.49 -12.23 8.78
C GLU A 93 0.00 -12.49 8.49
N PRO A 94 0.85 -12.47 9.52
CA PRO A 94 2.26 -12.80 9.37
C PRO A 94 2.44 -14.17 8.69
N GLY A 95 3.27 -14.21 7.65
CA GLY A 95 3.57 -15.44 6.90
C GLY A 95 2.44 -15.98 6.01
N ARG A 96 1.26 -15.36 6.00
CA ARG A 96 0.11 -15.79 5.17
C ARG A 96 -0.26 -14.80 4.07
N THR A 97 0.40 -13.64 4.03
CA THR A 97 0.14 -12.57 3.08
C THR A 97 1.45 -12.06 2.50
N ILE A 98 1.56 -12.05 1.17
CA ILE A 98 2.62 -11.33 0.47
C ILE A 98 2.07 -9.95 0.12
N THR A 99 2.77 -8.89 0.51
CA THR A 99 2.33 -7.53 0.21
C THR A 99 3.45 -6.75 -0.47
N TYR A 100 3.08 -6.00 -1.49
CA TYR A 100 3.96 -5.12 -2.21
C TYR A 100 3.28 -3.79 -2.48
N SER A 101 4.08 -2.73 -2.58
CA SER A 101 3.63 -1.39 -2.95
C SER A 101 4.52 -0.86 -4.07
N MET A 102 3.92 -0.15 -5.02
CA MET A 102 4.63 0.58 -6.07
C MET A 102 4.27 2.06 -5.96
N TYR A 103 5.29 2.91 -5.96
CA TYR A 103 5.14 4.37 -5.90
C TYR A 103 5.76 4.97 -7.15
N LEU A 104 4.95 5.67 -7.93
CA LEU A 104 5.33 6.21 -9.23
C LEU A 104 4.47 7.43 -9.57
N PRO A 105 4.96 8.35 -10.42
CA PRO A 105 4.17 9.46 -10.92
C PRO A 105 2.94 8.98 -11.71
N ASP A 106 1.86 9.78 -11.68
CA ASP A 106 0.64 9.54 -12.45
C ASP A 106 0.93 9.44 -13.96
N SER A 107 1.88 10.22 -14.47
CA SER A 107 2.28 10.23 -15.88
C SER A 107 2.69 8.86 -16.40
N ALA A 108 3.27 8.00 -15.55
CA ALA A 108 3.75 6.69 -15.94
C ALA A 108 2.64 5.65 -16.15
N VAL A 109 1.40 5.96 -15.75
CA VAL A 109 0.23 5.09 -15.90
C VAL A 109 -0.88 5.69 -16.76
N LYS A 110 -0.70 6.89 -17.32
CA LYS A 110 -1.74 7.59 -18.12
C LYS A 110 -2.22 6.82 -19.34
N GLU A 111 -1.35 6.01 -19.93
CA GLU A 111 -1.65 5.22 -21.13
C GLU A 111 -2.14 3.80 -20.79
N LEU A 112 -2.14 3.43 -19.50
CA LEU A 112 -2.69 2.16 -19.06
C LEU A 112 -4.21 2.28 -18.97
N SER A 113 -4.92 1.47 -19.76
CA SER A 113 -6.37 1.37 -19.63
C SER A 113 -6.73 0.54 -18.40
N PHE A 114 -7.78 0.96 -17.69
CA PHE A 114 -8.41 0.09 -16.70
C PHE A 114 -8.96 -1.14 -17.42
N ARG A 115 -8.49 -2.32 -17.03
CA ARG A 115 -9.08 -3.56 -17.52
C ARG A 115 -10.45 -3.72 -16.85
N GLN A 116 -11.52 -3.54 -17.63
CA GLN A 116 -12.87 -3.88 -17.18
C GLN A 116 -12.93 -5.39 -16.96
N SER A 117 -13.31 -5.80 -15.74
CA SER A 117 -13.55 -7.19 -15.35
C SER A 117 -15.04 -7.47 -15.34
#